data_AF-Q029C4-F1
#
_entry.id   AF-Q029C4-F1
#
_cell.length_a   1.000
_cell.length_b   1.000
_cell.length_c   1.000
_cell.angle_alpha   90.00
_cell.angle_beta   90.00
_cell.angle_gamma   90.00
#
_symmetry.space_group_name_H-M   'P 1'
#
loop_
_entity.id
_entity.type
_entity.pdbx_description
1 polymer ?
#
loop_
_entity_poly.entity_id
_entity_poly.type
_entity_poly.pdbx_seq_one_letter_code
_entity_poly.pdbx_strand_id
1 'polypeptide(L)'
;MIGEAVYGYWTPCFWGLAVLAGFLGWGSAIQRAGSLPQTDWGLRCAWGMAFVTVSGGLLACLSLAAKPVLIGMVAAGALLAVLFCGPSLSSILTNRRSTLGVFGFVALILLFYAAFVDVRWSNACDDDVAYFVFAKRLLDSGTLIEPFSLRRLSAYGGHSLLQAVIWAFGSQKSLYILDAGLCGVVLAGMIFGSCRRAKISIGCACLIAGAAILLPVPRINSMSQATGIVLFFALFRTLRNSAQRTPRWQDCAIAGMCTAAGM
;
A
#
# COMPACT_ATOMS: atom_id res chain seq x y z
N MET A 1 -27.17 -14.91 -11.51
CA MET A 1 -25.87 -15.45 -11.04
C MET A 1 -24.65 -14.90 -11.78
N ILE A 2 -24.69 -14.58 -13.09
CA ILE A 2 -23.53 -13.98 -13.79
C ILE A 2 -23.30 -12.51 -13.35
N GLY A 3 -24.37 -11.75 -13.10
CA GLY A 3 -24.29 -10.35 -12.67
C GLY A 3 -23.56 -10.15 -11.33
N GLU A 4 -23.87 -10.92 -10.29
CA GLU A 4 -23.23 -10.79 -8.97
C GLU A 4 -21.73 -11.10 -8.99
N ALA A 5 -21.29 -12.05 -9.82
CA ALA A 5 -19.87 -12.40 -9.94
C ALA A 5 -19.05 -11.29 -10.63
N VAL A 6 -19.64 -10.63 -11.64
CA VAL A 6 -18.99 -9.52 -12.36
C VAL A 6 -18.91 -8.28 -11.46
N TYR A 7 -20.01 -7.88 -10.82
CA TYR A 7 -19.97 -6.74 -9.89
C TYR A 7 -19.11 -6.99 -8.65
N GLY A 8 -19.07 -8.24 -8.17
CA GLY A 8 -18.31 -8.64 -6.98
C GLY A 8 -16.79 -8.60 -7.15
N TYR A 9 -16.27 -8.83 -8.36
CA TYR A 9 -14.83 -8.81 -8.63
C TYR A 9 -14.31 -7.43 -9.06
N TRP A 10 -15.01 -6.78 -9.99
CA TRP A 10 -14.51 -5.54 -10.59
C TRP A 10 -14.52 -4.38 -9.61
N THR A 11 -15.51 -4.31 -8.71
CA THR A 11 -15.60 -3.21 -7.73
C THR A 11 -14.40 -3.20 -6.78
N PRO A 12 -14.03 -4.31 -6.10
CA PRO A 12 -12.81 -4.35 -5.29
C PRO A 12 -11.52 -4.19 -6.10
N CYS A 13 -11.48 -4.67 -7.36
CA CYS A 13 -10.33 -4.52 -8.25
C CYS A 13 -10.04 -3.04 -8.55
N PHE A 14 -11.03 -2.29 -9.06
CA PHE A 14 -10.84 -0.87 -9.34
C PHE A 14 -10.65 -0.06 -8.07
N TRP A 15 -11.31 -0.44 -6.98
CA TRP A 15 -11.09 0.21 -5.69
C TRP A 15 -9.67 0.02 -5.17
N GLY A 16 -9.11 -1.19 -5.21
CA GLY A 16 -7.73 -1.43 -4.79
C GLY A 16 -6.71 -0.66 -5.64
N LEU A 17 -6.96 -0.51 -6.95
CA LEU A 17 -6.15 0.37 -7.80
C LEU A 17 -6.29 1.85 -7.42
N ALA A 18 -7.50 2.30 -7.06
CA ALA A 18 -7.72 3.66 -6.55
C ALA A 18 -7.01 3.89 -5.21
N VAL A 19 -6.97 2.88 -4.33
CA VAL A 19 -6.21 2.90 -3.06
C VAL A 19 -4.71 2.99 -3.34
N LEU A 20 -4.18 2.21 -4.29
CA LEU A 20 -2.78 2.30 -4.70
C LEU A 20 -2.43 3.68 -5.26
N ALA A 21 -3.30 4.24 -6.11
CA ALA A 21 -3.17 5.61 -6.59
C ALA A 21 -3.22 6.61 -5.42
N GLY A 22 -4.11 6.38 -4.45
CA GLY A 22 -4.20 7.11 -3.19
C GLY A 22 -2.87 7.19 -2.47
N PHE A 23 -2.23 6.04 -2.25
CA PHE A 23 -0.91 5.95 -1.64
C PHE A 23 0.17 6.68 -2.46
N LEU A 24 0.19 6.49 -3.78
CA LEU A 24 1.14 7.19 -4.64
C LEU A 24 0.99 8.71 -4.56
N GLY A 25 -0.25 9.21 -4.50
CA GLY A 25 -0.55 10.63 -4.45
C GLY A 25 -0.17 11.28 -3.13
N TRP A 26 -0.56 10.68 -2.00
CA TRP A 26 -0.12 11.15 -0.68
C TRP A 26 1.41 11.12 -0.54
N GLY A 27 2.06 10.04 -1.00
CA GLY A 27 3.52 9.96 -1.03
C GLY A 27 4.18 11.01 -1.91
N SER A 28 3.59 11.33 -3.06
CA SER A 28 4.08 12.39 -3.96
C SER A 28 3.87 13.78 -3.35
N ALA A 29 2.76 13.99 -2.64
CA ALA A 29 2.52 15.22 -1.89
C ALA A 29 3.56 15.41 -0.78
N ILE A 30 3.87 14.36 -0.01
CA ILE A 30 4.92 14.36 1.02
C ILE A 30 6.28 14.68 0.41
N GLN A 31 6.62 14.04 -0.72
CA GLN A 31 7.86 14.35 -1.42
C GLN A 31 7.98 15.82 -1.78
N ARG A 32 6.91 16.41 -2.36
CA ARG A 32 6.90 17.81 -2.79
C ARG A 32 6.93 18.77 -1.59
N ALA A 33 6.09 18.55 -0.59
CA ALA A 33 6.03 19.35 0.62
C ALA A 33 7.36 19.30 1.41
N GLY A 34 7.99 18.13 1.47
CA GLY A 34 9.31 17.94 2.08
C GLY A 34 10.48 18.38 1.20
N SER A 35 10.25 18.89 -0.02
CA SER A 35 11.31 19.22 -0.99
C SER A 35 12.36 18.09 -1.12
N LEU A 36 11.87 16.86 -1.08
CA LEU A 36 12.70 15.65 -1.10
C LEU A 36 13.18 15.37 -2.52
N PRO A 37 14.34 14.71 -2.68
CA PRO A 37 14.80 14.30 -4.00
C PRO A 37 13.77 13.43 -4.71
N GLN A 38 13.85 13.38 -6.04
CA GLN A 38 13.06 12.44 -6.82
C GLN A 38 13.30 11.00 -6.34
N THR A 39 12.21 10.31 -6.08
CA THR A 39 12.16 8.95 -5.58
C THR A 39 11.27 8.10 -6.47
N ASP A 40 11.57 6.81 -6.51
CA ASP A 40 10.73 5.83 -7.20
C ASP A 40 9.31 5.82 -6.65
N TRP A 41 8.38 5.39 -7.50
CA TRP A 41 6.97 5.32 -7.16
C TRP A 41 6.70 4.35 -5.99
N GLY A 42 7.47 3.27 -5.86
CA GLY A 42 7.31 2.31 -4.76
C GLY A 42 7.55 2.95 -3.39
N LEU A 43 8.65 3.69 -3.24
CA LEU A 43 8.93 4.42 -1.99
C LEU A 43 7.88 5.48 -1.70
N ARG A 44 7.37 6.17 -2.72
CA ARG A 44 6.26 7.12 -2.55
C ARG A 44 4.98 6.43 -2.08
N CYS A 45 4.60 5.31 -2.70
CA CYS A 45 3.45 4.52 -2.22
C CYS A 45 3.63 4.13 -0.76
N ALA A 46 4.83 3.68 -0.35
CA ALA A 46 5.08 3.32 1.04
C ALA A 46 4.97 4.52 2.02
N TRP A 47 5.41 5.72 1.61
CA TRP A 47 5.18 6.95 2.39
C TRP A 47 3.70 7.32 2.48
N GLY A 48 2.96 7.17 1.38
CA GLY A 48 1.51 7.40 1.39
C GLY A 48 0.75 6.39 2.23
N MET A 49 1.16 5.11 2.22
CA MET A 49 0.65 4.09 3.14
C MET A 49 0.89 4.51 4.59
N ALA A 50 2.12 4.90 4.94
CA ALA A 50 2.44 5.37 6.29
C ALA A 50 1.61 6.59 6.70
N PHE A 51 1.41 7.54 5.79
CA PHE A 51 0.56 8.70 6.01
C PHE A 51 -0.90 8.34 6.26
N VAL A 52 -1.46 7.45 5.44
CA VAL A 52 -2.83 6.95 5.59
C VAL A 52 -2.98 6.22 6.92
N THR A 53 -2.01 5.39 7.31
CA THR A 53 -2.03 4.67 8.59
C THR A 53 -2.01 5.62 9.78
N VAL A 54 -1.08 6.58 9.80
CA VAL A 54 -0.94 7.54 10.91
C VAL A 54 -2.14 8.48 10.98
N SER A 55 -2.54 9.07 9.86
CA SER A 55 -3.67 10.01 9.81
C SER A 55 -5.00 9.31 10.12
N GLY A 56 -5.20 8.11 9.57
CA GLY A 56 -6.35 7.28 9.89
C GLY A 56 -6.38 6.86 11.36
N GLY A 57 -5.22 6.54 11.95
CA GLY A 57 -5.09 6.26 13.38
C GLY A 57 -5.51 7.46 14.24
N LEU A 58 -5.04 8.67 13.90
CA LEU A 58 -5.45 9.91 14.56
C LEU A 58 -6.96 10.15 14.43
N LEU A 59 -7.52 9.96 13.23
CA LEU A 59 -8.97 10.06 13.02
C LEU A 59 -9.73 9.03 13.84
N ALA A 60 -9.23 7.79 13.96
CA ALA A 60 -9.85 6.75 14.76
C ALA A 60 -9.84 7.07 16.26
N CYS A 61 -8.77 7.70 16.76
CA CYS A 61 -8.72 8.21 18.13
C CYS A 61 -9.77 9.30 18.38
N LEU A 62 -10.09 10.09 17.37
CA LEU A 62 -11.15 11.11 17.42
C LEU A 62 -12.54 10.58 17.07
N SER A 63 -12.69 9.28 16.82
CA SER A 63 -13.94 8.64 16.34
C SER A 63 -14.45 9.19 15.00
N LEU A 64 -13.54 9.65 14.15
CA LEU A 64 -13.80 10.24 12.83
C LEU A 64 -13.39 9.34 11.66
N ALA A 65 -12.80 8.16 11.89
CA ALA A 65 -12.36 7.25 10.84
C ALA A 65 -13.50 6.43 10.22
N ALA A 66 -14.67 7.06 10.06
CA ALA A 66 -15.84 6.43 9.46
C ALA A 66 -15.63 6.20 7.96
N LYS A 67 -16.42 5.27 7.41
CA LYS A 67 -16.41 4.91 5.98
C LYS A 67 -16.29 6.09 4.99
N PRO A 68 -17.11 7.17 5.05
CA PRO A 68 -17.00 8.28 4.10
C PRO A 68 -15.66 9.05 4.21
N VAL A 69 -15.09 9.14 5.41
CA VAL A 69 -13.82 9.84 5.65
C VAL A 69 -12.66 9.06 5.03
N LEU A 70 -12.64 7.73 5.22
CA LEU A 70 -11.63 6.87 4.60
C LEU A 70 -11.72 6.90 3.06
N ILE A 71 -12.94 6.92 2.51
CA ILE A 71 -13.17 7.10 1.08
C ILE A 71 -12.64 8.46 0.60
N GLY A 72 -12.96 9.53 1.32
CA GLY A 72 -12.47 10.88 1.01
C GLY A 72 -10.94 10.95 1.01
N MET A 73 -10.29 10.28 1.96
CA MET A 73 -8.82 10.22 2.03
C MET A 73 -8.21 9.49 0.82
N VAL A 74 -8.83 8.40 0.36
CA VAL A 74 -8.40 7.70 -0.87
C VAL A 74 -8.62 8.57 -2.10
N ALA A 75 -9.80 9.20 -2.23
CA ALA A 75 -10.14 10.05 -3.37
C ALA A 75 -9.19 11.26 -3.47
N ALA A 76 -8.90 11.91 -2.35
CA ALA A 76 -7.93 13.01 -2.28
C ALA A 76 -6.53 12.56 -2.70
N GLY A 77 -6.08 11.41 -2.21
CA GLY A 77 -4.80 10.81 -2.63
C GLY A 77 -4.78 10.50 -4.13
N ALA A 78 -5.83 9.87 -4.66
CA ALA A 78 -5.89 9.50 -6.07
C ALA A 78 -5.87 10.75 -6.98
N LEU A 79 -6.56 11.82 -6.59
CA LEU A 79 -6.50 13.11 -7.27
C LEU A 79 -5.07 13.68 -7.27
N LEU A 80 -4.39 13.66 -6.12
CA LEU A 80 -2.98 14.09 -6.02
C LEU A 80 -2.06 13.26 -6.92
N ALA A 81 -2.32 11.95 -7.07
CA ALA A 81 -1.54 11.10 -7.96
C ALA A 81 -1.67 11.52 -9.42
N VAL A 82 -2.89 11.82 -9.88
CA VAL A 82 -3.13 12.33 -11.24
C VAL A 82 -2.40 13.65 -11.46
N LEU A 83 -2.52 14.59 -10.51
CA LEU A 83 -1.89 15.91 -10.59
C LEU A 83 -0.35 15.84 -10.61
N PHE A 84 0.24 14.90 -9.87
CA PHE A 84 1.69 14.88 -9.66
C PHE A 84 2.46 13.85 -10.49
N CYS A 85 1.80 12.81 -11.02
CA CYS A 85 2.47 11.71 -11.73
C CYS A 85 2.19 11.66 -13.25
N GLY A 86 1.14 12.34 -13.73
CA GLY A 86 0.77 12.35 -15.16
C GLY A 86 1.89 12.73 -16.16
N PRO A 87 2.75 13.72 -15.88
CA PRO A 87 3.74 14.21 -16.87
C PRO A 87 4.97 13.30 -17.11
N SER A 88 5.15 12.21 -16.35
CA SER A 88 6.45 11.50 -16.27
C SER A 88 6.58 10.24 -17.16
N LEU A 89 5.56 9.87 -17.94
CA LEU A 89 5.52 8.57 -18.66
C LEU A 89 6.22 8.56 -20.03
N SER A 90 6.53 9.71 -20.63
CA SER A 90 7.02 9.79 -22.02
C SER A 90 8.48 9.36 -22.21
N SER A 91 9.31 9.44 -21.18
CA SER A 91 10.77 9.19 -21.29
C SER A 91 11.15 7.71 -21.37
N ILE A 92 10.30 6.79 -20.90
CA ILE A 92 10.63 5.35 -20.76
C ILE A 92 10.39 4.57 -22.08
N LEU A 93 9.57 5.13 -22.99
CA LEU A 93 9.10 4.44 -24.20
C LEU A 93 10.07 4.50 -25.39
N THR A 94 11.23 5.14 -25.26
CA THR A 94 12.15 5.43 -26.37
C THR A 94 13.01 4.24 -26.82
N ASN A 95 13.12 3.16 -26.02
CA ASN A 95 13.93 2.00 -26.38
C ASN A 95 13.10 0.70 -26.44
N ARG A 96 12.87 0.15 -27.64
CA ARG A 96 11.99 -1.00 -27.92
C ARG A 96 12.23 -2.23 -27.03
N ARG A 97 13.50 -2.55 -26.70
CA ARG A 97 13.82 -3.68 -25.80
C ARG A 97 13.47 -3.39 -24.34
N SER A 98 13.66 -2.14 -23.91
CA SER A 98 13.24 -1.68 -22.59
C SER A 98 11.72 -1.62 -22.47
N THR A 99 11.04 -1.22 -23.56
CA THR A 99 9.58 -1.12 -23.63
C THR A 99 8.92 -2.48 -23.41
N LEU A 100 9.42 -3.55 -24.05
CA LEU A 100 8.89 -4.91 -23.85
C LEU A 100 9.06 -5.39 -22.40
N GLY A 101 10.23 -5.14 -21.78
CA GLY A 101 10.48 -5.50 -20.38
C GLY A 101 9.57 -4.77 -19.41
N VAL A 102 9.32 -3.48 -19.64
CA VAL A 102 8.40 -2.67 -18.82
C VAL A 102 6.96 -3.14 -18.99
N PHE A 103 6.50 -3.39 -20.21
CA PHE A 103 5.15 -3.93 -20.44
C PHE A 103 4.97 -5.31 -19.81
N GLY A 104 5.96 -6.20 -19.96
CA GLY A 104 5.95 -7.51 -19.31
C GLY A 104 5.90 -7.41 -17.78
N PHE A 105 6.64 -6.47 -17.20
CA PHE A 105 6.65 -6.22 -15.76
C PHE A 105 5.32 -5.63 -15.27
N VAL A 106 4.73 -4.67 -15.98
CA VAL A 106 3.40 -4.12 -15.65
C VAL A 106 2.33 -5.20 -15.78
N ALA A 107 2.35 -6.00 -16.84
CA ALA A 107 1.44 -7.12 -17.02
C ALA A 107 1.57 -8.14 -15.88
N LEU A 108 2.81 -8.48 -15.47
CA LEU A 108 3.06 -9.35 -14.34
C LEU A 108 2.51 -8.78 -13.02
N ILE A 109 2.72 -7.48 -12.76
CA ILE A 109 2.16 -6.79 -11.59
C ILE A 109 0.63 -6.88 -11.59
N LEU A 110 0.00 -6.62 -12.74
CA LEU A 110 -1.46 -6.65 -12.85
C LEU A 110 -2.02 -8.07 -12.68
N LEU A 111 -1.38 -9.08 -13.26
CA LEU A 111 -1.76 -10.48 -13.08
C LEU A 111 -1.59 -10.93 -11.63
N PHE A 112 -0.47 -10.58 -11.01
CA PHE A 112 -0.20 -10.86 -9.59
C PHE A 112 -1.26 -10.20 -8.70
N TYR A 113 -1.53 -8.92 -8.91
CA TYR A 113 -2.55 -8.17 -8.17
C TYR A 113 -3.96 -8.79 -8.35
N ALA A 114 -4.32 -9.10 -9.59
CA ALA A 114 -5.63 -9.67 -9.95
C ALA A 114 -5.92 -10.99 -9.24
N ALA A 115 -4.89 -11.80 -8.93
CA ALA A 115 -5.03 -13.07 -8.23
C ALA A 115 -5.53 -12.91 -6.78
N PHE A 116 -5.34 -11.74 -6.16
CA PHE A 116 -5.73 -11.49 -4.77
C PHE A 116 -7.03 -10.69 -4.61
N VAL A 117 -7.72 -10.39 -5.71
CA VAL A 117 -8.95 -9.57 -5.69
C VAL A 117 -10.13 -10.28 -5.04
N ASP A 118 -10.32 -11.57 -5.34
CA ASP A 118 -11.38 -12.41 -4.77
C ASP A 118 -10.78 -13.69 -4.20
N VAL A 119 -10.24 -13.60 -2.98
CA VAL A 119 -9.75 -14.78 -2.26
C VAL A 119 -10.91 -15.39 -1.48
N ARG A 120 -11.29 -16.61 -1.86
CA ARG A 120 -12.44 -17.33 -1.28
C ARG A 120 -12.09 -18.16 -0.04
N TRP A 121 -10.83 -18.11 0.38
CA TRP A 121 -10.34 -18.83 1.54
C TRP A 121 -9.91 -17.82 2.60
N SER A 122 -10.39 -18.02 3.82
CA SER A 122 -9.98 -17.29 5.02
C SER A 122 -9.75 -18.29 6.15
N ASN A 123 -8.84 -17.95 7.05
CA ASN A 123 -8.67 -18.68 8.29
C ASN A 123 -9.78 -18.26 9.26
N ALA A 124 -10.78 -19.12 9.46
CA ALA A 124 -11.94 -18.78 10.28
C ALA A 124 -11.58 -18.37 11.73
N CYS A 125 -10.53 -18.93 12.30
CA CYS A 125 -10.12 -18.65 13.68
C CYS A 125 -9.43 -17.30 13.83
N ASP A 126 -8.67 -16.89 12.82
CA ASP A 126 -7.86 -15.66 12.85
C ASP A 126 -8.47 -14.55 12.00
N ASP A 127 -8.74 -14.80 10.73
CA ASP A 127 -9.26 -13.77 9.83
C ASP A 127 -10.63 -13.29 10.24
N ASP A 128 -11.58 -14.22 10.36
CA ASP A 128 -12.98 -13.86 10.55
C ASP A 128 -13.24 -13.34 11.97
N VAL A 129 -12.54 -13.88 12.97
CA VAL A 129 -12.76 -13.53 14.39
C VAL A 129 -11.75 -12.49 14.90
N ALA A 130 -10.52 -12.47 14.39
CA ALA A 130 -9.42 -11.65 14.93
C ALA A 130 -9.04 -10.44 14.06
N TYR A 131 -9.15 -10.49 12.74
CA TYR A 131 -8.68 -9.40 11.87
C TYR A 131 -9.84 -8.61 11.26
N PHE A 132 -10.76 -9.30 10.60
CA PHE A 132 -11.82 -8.68 9.82
C PHE A 132 -12.84 -7.94 10.69
N VAL A 133 -13.14 -8.46 11.89
CA VAL A 133 -14.04 -7.79 12.84
C VAL A 133 -13.57 -6.38 13.17
N PHE A 134 -12.26 -6.14 13.32
CA PHE A 134 -11.76 -4.80 13.64
C PHE A 134 -11.88 -3.83 12.47
N ALA A 135 -11.58 -4.28 11.26
CA ALA A 135 -11.77 -3.47 10.06
C ALA A 135 -13.25 -3.11 9.87
N LYS A 136 -14.16 -4.08 10.07
CA LYS A 136 -15.60 -3.87 9.98
C LYS A 136 -16.11 -2.89 11.03
N ARG A 137 -15.72 -3.09 12.29
CA ARG A 137 -16.12 -2.21 13.39
C ARG A 137 -15.64 -0.78 13.18
N LEU A 138 -14.39 -0.59 12.74
CA LEU A 138 -13.87 0.74 12.42
C LEU A 138 -14.73 1.46 11.38
N LEU A 139 -15.16 0.76 10.32
CA LEU A 139 -16.05 1.34 9.31
C LEU A 139 -17.41 1.74 9.87
N ASP A 140 -17.92 0.99 10.83
CA ASP A 140 -19.25 1.17 11.41
C ASP A 140 -19.27 2.22 12.55
N SER A 141 -18.24 2.26 13.41
CA SER A 141 -18.17 3.14 14.59
C SER A 141 -17.27 4.36 14.40
N GLY A 142 -16.41 4.36 13.38
CA GLY A 142 -15.40 5.41 13.17
C GLY A 142 -14.25 5.40 14.18
N THR A 143 -14.22 4.43 15.11
CA THR A 143 -13.17 4.31 16.12
C THR A 143 -12.71 2.86 16.27
N LEU A 144 -11.45 2.70 16.67
CA LEU A 144 -10.94 1.42 17.12
C LEU A 144 -11.08 1.25 18.64
N ILE A 145 -11.52 2.26 19.40
CA ILE A 145 -11.56 2.19 20.87
C ILE A 145 -12.53 1.12 21.36
N GLU A 146 -11.97 -0.01 21.77
CA GLU A 146 -12.64 -1.11 22.45
C GLU A 146 -11.91 -1.41 23.76
N PRO A 147 -12.51 -1.07 24.93
CA PRO A 147 -11.92 -1.34 26.22
C PRO A 147 -11.86 -2.86 26.46
N PHE A 148 -10.78 -3.32 27.11
CA PHE A 148 -10.54 -4.72 27.50
C PHE A 148 -10.24 -5.72 26.36
N SER A 149 -10.01 -5.26 25.13
CA SER A 149 -9.55 -6.14 24.04
C SER A 149 -8.04 -6.38 24.12
N LEU A 150 -7.63 -7.57 24.61
CA LEU A 150 -6.22 -7.97 24.68
C LEU A 150 -5.51 -7.92 23.32
N ARG A 151 -6.21 -8.33 22.26
CA ARG A 151 -5.67 -8.32 20.88
C ARG A 151 -5.36 -6.90 20.38
N ARG A 152 -6.08 -5.89 20.86
CA ARG A 152 -5.79 -4.48 20.56
C ARG A 152 -4.64 -3.90 21.37
N LEU A 153 -4.39 -4.42 22.57
CA LEU A 153 -3.18 -4.06 23.32
C LEU A 153 -1.92 -4.57 22.61
N SER A 154 -2.00 -5.69 21.89
CA SER A 154 -0.90 -6.24 21.11
C SER A 154 -0.77 -5.70 19.69
N ALA A 155 -1.83 -5.11 19.13
CA ALA A 155 -1.83 -4.55 17.78
C ALA A 155 -2.49 -3.16 17.77
N TYR A 156 -1.72 -2.12 17.48
CA TYR A 156 -2.18 -0.72 17.48
C TYR A 156 -3.21 -0.38 16.39
N GLY A 157 -3.55 -1.36 15.53
CA GLY A 157 -4.68 -1.28 14.61
C GLY A 157 -4.37 -0.67 13.24
N GLY A 158 -3.11 -0.34 12.95
CA GLY A 158 -2.71 0.22 11.65
C GLY A 158 -3.06 -0.68 10.47
N HIS A 159 -2.81 -1.99 10.59
CA HIS A 159 -3.19 -2.97 9.58
C HIS A 159 -4.70 -3.09 9.40
N SER A 160 -5.46 -3.12 10.51
CA SER A 160 -6.93 -3.16 10.49
C SER A 160 -7.52 -1.91 9.84
N LEU A 161 -6.90 -0.74 10.04
CA LEU A 161 -7.28 0.50 9.38
C LEU A 161 -7.05 0.43 7.86
N LEU A 162 -5.90 -0.09 7.42
CA LEU A 162 -5.65 -0.30 6.00
C LEU A 162 -6.62 -1.34 5.40
N GLN A 163 -6.98 -2.39 6.14
CA GLN A 163 -8.01 -3.35 5.73
C GLN A 163 -9.39 -2.67 5.62
N ALA A 164 -9.74 -1.77 6.54
CA ALA A 164 -10.97 -0.97 6.48
C ALA A 164 -11.00 -0.08 5.23
N VAL A 165 -9.87 0.51 4.84
CA VAL A 165 -9.75 1.28 3.59
C VAL A 165 -10.11 0.41 2.37
N ILE A 166 -9.63 -0.84 2.29
CA ILE A 166 -10.03 -1.77 1.21
C ILE A 166 -11.53 -2.10 1.31
N TRP A 167 -12.04 -2.41 2.51
CA TRP A 167 -13.44 -2.81 2.71
C TRP A 167 -14.44 -1.65 2.51
N ALA A 168 -14.00 -0.40 2.44
CA ALA A 168 -14.90 0.73 2.19
C ALA A 168 -15.73 0.56 0.90
N PHE A 169 -15.13 0.06 -0.19
CA PHE A 169 -15.86 -0.33 -1.41
C PHE A 169 -15.67 -1.80 -1.80
N GLY A 170 -14.80 -2.51 -1.09
CA GLY A 170 -14.61 -3.95 -1.26
C GLY A 170 -15.61 -4.78 -0.47
N SER A 171 -15.23 -6.05 -0.30
CA SER A 171 -15.89 -7.01 0.58
C SER A 171 -14.86 -7.68 1.49
N GLN A 172 -15.32 -8.49 2.45
CA GLN A 172 -14.44 -9.29 3.30
C GLN A 172 -13.47 -10.17 2.49
N LYS A 173 -13.94 -10.72 1.36
CA LYS A 173 -13.13 -11.58 0.45
C LYS A 173 -11.97 -10.84 -0.22
N SER A 174 -12.09 -9.51 -0.31
CA SER A 174 -11.07 -8.65 -0.93
C SER A 174 -10.01 -8.15 0.06
N LEU A 175 -10.11 -8.49 1.35
CA LEU A 175 -9.18 -7.97 2.36
C LEU A 175 -7.74 -8.46 2.17
N TYR A 176 -7.56 -9.62 1.54
CA TYR A 176 -6.27 -10.14 1.13
C TYR A 176 -5.58 -9.27 0.05
N ILE A 177 -6.33 -8.42 -0.67
CA ILE A 177 -5.77 -7.44 -1.62
C ILE A 177 -4.72 -6.57 -0.93
N LEU A 178 -4.92 -6.19 0.33
CA LEU A 178 -4.00 -5.28 1.00
C LEU A 178 -2.59 -5.87 1.12
N ASP A 179 -2.45 -6.93 1.91
CA ASP A 179 -1.14 -7.49 2.25
C ASP A 179 -0.56 -8.31 1.10
N ALA A 180 -1.38 -9.15 0.46
CA ALA A 180 -0.89 -10.04 -0.58
C ALA A 180 -0.78 -9.36 -1.94
N GLY A 181 -1.74 -8.49 -2.29
CA GLY A 181 -1.75 -7.77 -3.56
C GLY A 181 -0.94 -6.48 -3.51
N LEU A 182 -1.51 -5.42 -2.92
CA LEU A 182 -0.99 -4.05 -2.95
C LEU A 182 0.40 -3.95 -2.33
N CYS A 183 0.65 -4.55 -1.17
CA CYS A 183 1.99 -4.51 -0.57
C CYS A 183 3.02 -5.24 -1.43
N GLY A 184 2.63 -6.33 -2.10
CA GLY A 184 3.48 -6.99 -3.11
C GLY A 184 3.80 -6.07 -4.28
N VAL A 185 2.81 -5.35 -4.82
CA VAL A 185 3.01 -4.34 -5.87
C VAL A 185 3.96 -3.22 -5.42
N VAL A 186 3.72 -2.66 -4.24
CA VAL A 186 4.56 -1.58 -3.67
C VAL A 186 6.00 -2.08 -3.45
N LEU A 187 6.18 -3.29 -2.91
CA LEU A 187 7.48 -3.91 -2.74
C LEU A 187 8.22 -4.11 -4.07
N ALA A 188 7.53 -4.60 -5.11
CA ALA A 188 8.08 -4.71 -6.45
C ALA A 188 8.58 -3.35 -6.96
N GLY A 189 7.79 -2.29 -6.76
CA GLY A 189 8.16 -0.93 -7.12
C GLY A 189 9.41 -0.43 -6.39
N MET A 190 9.52 -0.73 -5.09
CA MET A 190 10.68 -0.35 -4.29
C MET A 190 11.95 -1.11 -4.67
N ILE A 191 11.84 -2.41 -4.98
CA ILE A 191 12.95 -3.24 -5.46
C ILE A 191 13.40 -2.74 -6.83
N PHE A 192 12.45 -2.55 -7.76
CA PHE A 192 12.73 -1.99 -9.08
C PHE A 192 13.44 -0.64 -8.96
N GLY A 193 12.92 0.28 -8.14
CA GLY A 193 13.54 1.59 -7.88
C GLY A 193 14.96 1.47 -7.32
N SER A 194 15.20 0.51 -6.43
CA SER A 194 16.52 0.24 -5.86
C SER A 194 17.51 -0.29 -6.90
N CYS A 195 17.09 -1.22 -7.77
CA CYS A 195 17.89 -1.71 -8.88
C CYS A 195 18.25 -0.59 -9.86
N ARG A 196 17.29 0.28 -10.18
CA ARG A 196 17.51 1.43 -11.08
C ARG A 196 18.50 2.44 -10.49
N ARG A 197 18.46 2.69 -9.18
CA ARG A 197 19.47 3.51 -8.48
C ARG A 197 20.87 2.88 -8.50
N ALA A 198 20.95 1.55 -8.45
CA ALA A 198 22.20 0.80 -8.62
C ALA A 198 22.69 0.70 -10.08
N LYS A 199 22.08 1.46 -11.01
CA LYS A 199 22.40 1.47 -12.45
C LYS A 199 22.25 0.10 -13.14
N ILE A 200 21.48 -0.82 -12.56
CA ILE A 200 21.14 -2.11 -13.18
C ILE A 200 20.26 -1.87 -14.41
N SER A 201 20.45 -2.66 -15.48
CA SER A 201 19.64 -2.58 -16.70
C SER A 201 18.14 -2.73 -16.41
N ILE A 202 17.28 -2.10 -17.22
CA ILE A 202 15.82 -2.12 -16.99
C ILE A 202 15.28 -3.55 -17.02
N GLY A 203 15.74 -4.37 -17.97
CA GLY A 203 15.36 -5.78 -18.06
C GLY A 203 15.72 -6.57 -16.80
N CYS A 204 16.96 -6.46 -16.31
CA CYS A 204 17.37 -7.11 -15.06
C CYS A 204 16.60 -6.59 -13.85
N ALA A 205 16.33 -5.27 -13.78
CA ALA A 205 15.54 -4.69 -12.70
C ALA A 205 14.10 -5.23 -12.68
N CYS A 206 13.47 -5.34 -13.86
CA CYS A 206 12.15 -5.96 -14.03
C CYS A 206 12.15 -7.44 -13.63
N LEU A 207 13.19 -8.19 -14.00
CA LEU A 207 13.32 -9.60 -13.64
C LEU A 207 13.51 -9.78 -12.12
N ILE A 208 14.37 -9.00 -11.48
CA ILE A 208 14.60 -9.09 -10.03
C ILE A 208 13.33 -8.72 -9.26
N ALA A 209 12.67 -7.60 -9.63
CA ALA A 209 11.44 -7.17 -8.98
C ALA A 209 10.27 -8.15 -9.24
N GLY A 210 10.18 -8.71 -10.45
CA GLY A 210 9.19 -9.71 -10.81
C GLY A 210 9.40 -11.04 -10.08
N ALA A 211 10.64 -11.50 -9.98
CA ALA A 211 10.99 -12.69 -9.21
C ALA A 211 10.63 -12.50 -7.72
N ALA A 212 10.89 -11.32 -7.15
CA ALA A 212 10.60 -11.04 -5.75
C ALA A 212 9.11 -11.17 -5.38
N ILE A 213 8.18 -10.77 -6.27
CA ILE A 213 6.74 -10.94 -6.02
C ILE A 213 6.23 -12.37 -6.28
N LEU A 214 6.95 -13.13 -7.11
CA LEU A 214 6.61 -14.53 -7.39
C LEU A 214 7.08 -15.49 -6.29
N LEU A 215 7.97 -15.04 -5.40
CA LEU A 215 8.38 -15.83 -4.25
C LEU A 215 7.18 -15.96 -3.29
N PRO A 216 6.68 -17.20 -3.05
CA PRO A 216 5.54 -17.40 -2.18
C PRO A 216 5.93 -17.04 -0.75
N VAL A 217 5.22 -16.07 -0.17
CA VAL A 217 5.26 -15.82 1.27
C VAL A 217 4.24 -16.78 1.89
N PRO A 218 4.65 -17.74 2.73
CA PRO A 218 3.72 -18.65 3.38
C PRO A 218 2.78 -17.87 4.29
N ARG A 219 1.50 -17.81 3.90
CA ARG A 219 0.44 -17.10 4.61
C ARG A 219 -0.56 -18.11 5.14
N ILE A 220 -0.80 -18.04 6.45
CA ILE A 220 -1.82 -18.85 7.15
C ILE A 220 -3.08 -18.01 7.40
N ASN A 221 -2.96 -16.68 7.36
CA ASN A 221 -4.02 -15.71 7.63
C ASN A 221 -3.67 -14.36 6.95
N SER A 222 -4.52 -13.37 7.14
CA SER A 222 -4.41 -12.00 6.61
C SER A 222 -3.56 -11.05 7.46
N MET A 223 -2.71 -11.58 8.35
CA MET A 223 -1.80 -10.80 9.20
C MET A 223 -0.85 -9.93 8.37
N SER A 224 -0.41 -8.81 8.97
CA SER A 224 0.53 -7.84 8.40
C SER A 224 1.95 -8.42 8.19
N GLN A 225 2.13 -9.22 7.14
CA GLN A 225 3.45 -9.74 6.76
C GLN A 225 4.13 -8.80 5.76
N ALA A 226 3.53 -8.63 4.58
CA ALA A 226 4.09 -7.80 3.52
C ALA A 226 3.96 -6.30 3.84
N THR A 227 2.90 -5.89 4.52
CA THR A 227 2.68 -4.52 4.97
C THR A 227 3.82 -4.08 5.90
N GLY A 228 4.19 -4.91 6.87
CA GLY A 228 5.35 -4.69 7.74
C GLY A 228 6.65 -4.57 6.93
N ILE A 229 6.93 -5.51 6.01
CA ILE A 229 8.12 -5.47 5.15
C ILE A 229 8.21 -4.16 4.36
N VAL A 230 7.11 -3.72 3.75
CA VAL A 230 7.06 -2.47 2.98
C VAL A 230 7.40 -1.27 3.86
N LEU A 231 6.81 -1.17 5.05
CA LEU A 231 7.02 -0.03 5.95
C LEU A 231 8.43 -0.02 6.55
N PHE A 232 8.96 -1.17 6.97
CA PHE A 232 10.34 -1.29 7.43
C PHE A 232 11.35 -0.99 6.30
N PHE A 233 11.11 -1.49 5.10
CA PHE A 233 11.98 -1.20 3.97
C PHE A 233 11.91 0.29 3.59
N ALA A 234 10.74 0.92 3.71
CA ALA A 234 10.58 2.35 3.46
C ALA A 234 11.29 3.19 4.51
N LEU A 235 11.21 2.81 5.79
CA LEU A 235 11.97 3.41 6.88
C LEU A 235 13.47 3.34 6.59
N PHE A 236 13.99 2.15 6.31
CA PHE A 236 15.40 1.95 5.98
C PHE A 236 15.85 2.82 4.79
N ARG A 237 15.07 2.83 3.71
CA ARG A 237 15.40 3.63 2.51
C ARG A 237 15.31 5.13 2.78
N THR A 238 14.42 5.58 3.64
CA THR A 238 14.28 6.98 4.04
C THR A 238 15.48 7.42 4.87
N LEU A 239 15.82 6.65 5.91
CA LEU A 239 16.99 6.90 6.76
C LEU A 239 18.29 6.88 5.96
N ARG A 240 18.45 5.92 5.05
CA ARG A 240 19.63 5.84 4.17
C ARG A 240 19.75 7.07 3.27
N ASN A 241 18.64 7.55 2.69
CA ASN A 241 18.67 8.76 1.86
C ASN A 241 19.04 10.00 2.67
N SER A 242 18.58 10.07 3.94
CA SER A 242 18.87 11.16 4.86
C SER A 242 20.33 11.14 5.33
N ALA A 243 20.86 9.98 5.70
CA ALA A 243 22.26 9.81 6.14
C ALA A 243 23.29 10.14 5.05
N GLN A 244 22.92 10.03 3.77
CA GLN A 244 23.76 10.44 2.64
C GLN A 244 23.78 11.97 2.42
N ARG A 245 23.05 12.75 3.22
CA ARG A 245 22.88 14.20 3.12
C ARG A 245 22.93 14.86 4.50
N THR A 246 22.91 16.19 4.53
CA THR A 246 22.65 16.90 5.79
C THR A 246 21.23 16.56 6.26
N PRO A 247 21.06 15.98 7.46
CA PRO A 247 19.77 15.50 7.93
C PRO A 247 18.79 16.67 8.04
N ARG A 248 17.64 16.54 7.38
CA ARG A 248 16.53 17.50 7.45
C ARG A 248 15.49 16.99 8.43
N TRP A 249 14.86 17.87 9.19
CA TRP A 249 13.76 17.51 10.09
C TRP A 249 12.60 16.79 9.35
N GLN A 250 12.43 17.08 8.06
CA GLN A 250 11.47 16.42 7.16
C GLN A 250 11.77 14.92 7.00
N ASP A 251 13.03 14.52 6.89
CA ASP A 251 13.42 13.11 6.81
C ASP A 251 13.12 12.39 8.12
N CYS A 252 13.37 13.05 9.26
CA CYS A 252 13.05 12.53 10.58
C CYS A 252 11.54 12.38 10.78
N ALA A 253 10.73 13.34 10.28
CA ALA A 253 9.28 13.25 10.33
C ALA A 253 8.74 12.05 9.53
N ILE A 254 9.27 11.82 8.32
CA ILE A 254 8.88 10.69 7.48
C ILE A 254 9.36 9.37 8.07
N ALA A 255 10.57 9.32 8.62
CA ALA A 255 11.06 8.16 9.34
C ALA A 255 10.18 7.87 10.57
N GLY A 256 9.81 8.90 11.33
CA GLY A 256 8.86 8.79 12.45
C GLY A 256 7.51 8.23 11.98
N MET A 257 6.98 8.70 10.85
CA MET A 257 5.75 8.16 10.26
C MET A 257 5.87 6.69 9.85
N CYS A 258 6.95 6.30 9.17
CA CYS A 258 7.15 4.91 8.76
C CYS A 258 7.31 3.99 9.98
N THR A 259 8.00 4.45 11.02
CA THR A 259 8.13 3.73 12.29
C THR A 259 6.77 3.58 12.97
N ALA A 260 6.00 4.68 13.10
CA ALA A 260 4.68 4.66 13.71
C ALA A 260 3.68 3.78 12.93
N ALA A 261 3.79 3.72 11.60
CA ALA A 261 2.94 2.87 10.77
C ALA A 261 3.34 1.39 10.81
N GLY A 262 4.62 1.08 11.07
CA GLY A 262 5.16 -0.28 11.11
C GLY A 262 5.06 -0.97 12.48
N MET A 263 4.63 -0.24 13.52
CA MET A 263 4.30 -0.75 14.86
C MET A 263 2.83 -1.18 14.94
#